data_AF-A0A0R2S3T6-F1
#
_entry.id   AF-A0A0R2S3T6-F1
#
_cell.length_a   1.000
_cell.length_b   1.000
_cell.length_c   1.000
_cell.angle_alpha   90.00
_cell.angle_beta   90.00
_cell.angle_gamma   90.00
#
_symmetry.space_group_name_H-M   'P 1'
#
loop_
_entity.id
_entity.type
_entity.pdbx_description
1 polymer ?
#
loop_
_entity_poly.entity_id
_entity_poly.type
_entity_poly.pdbx_seq_one_letter_code
_entity_poly.pdbx_strand_id
1 'polypeptide(L)'
;MEVTNFTISKEELKQLIEDAVFKANCTQPNLEYNFISEKELSERIGISKVTLHKYRKQGKIPFSKVGRTIRYDYNEVLGTLKYKQ
;
A
#
# COMPACT_ATOMS: atom_id res chain seq x y z
N MET A 1 -4.92 12.51 44.89
CA MET A 1 -4.41 12.64 43.51
C MET A 1 -4.27 14.12 43.25
N GLU A 2 -3.05 14.62 43.10
CA GLU A 2 -2.80 16.04 42.88
C GLU A 2 -3.29 16.42 41.49
N VAL A 3 -4.16 17.40 41.41
CA VAL A 3 -4.66 17.95 40.14
C VAL A 3 -3.60 18.94 39.66
N THR A 4 -2.76 18.51 38.74
CA THR A 4 -1.76 19.37 38.10
C THR A 4 -2.45 20.21 37.03
N ASN A 5 -2.56 21.51 37.28
CA ASN A 5 -3.03 22.47 36.28
C ASN A 5 -1.86 22.79 35.35
N PHE A 6 -2.01 22.47 34.07
CA PHE A 6 -1.02 22.78 33.04
C PHE A 6 -1.44 24.03 32.27
N THR A 7 -0.59 25.05 32.28
CA THR A 7 -0.74 26.23 31.42
C THR A 7 0.17 26.06 30.22
N ILE A 8 -0.41 26.08 29.02
CA ILE A 8 0.30 25.98 27.74
C ILE A 8 -0.03 27.20 26.90
N SER A 9 0.95 27.67 26.13
CA SER A 9 0.72 28.75 25.17
C SER A 9 -0.14 28.28 23.99
N LYS A 10 -0.78 29.23 23.29
CA LYS A 10 -1.60 28.93 22.11
C LYS A 10 -0.74 28.31 20.99
N GLU A 11 0.50 28.78 20.88
CA GLU A 11 1.47 28.34 19.88
C GLU A 11 1.93 26.91 20.16
N GLU A 12 2.25 26.58 21.41
CA GLU A 12 2.62 25.21 21.81
C GLU A 12 1.47 24.23 21.63
N LEU A 13 0.24 24.64 21.98
CA LEU A 13 -0.94 23.80 21.74
C LEU A 13 -1.15 23.52 20.25
N LYS A 14 -0.97 24.54 19.40
CA LYS A 14 -1.07 24.39 17.95
C LYS A 14 -0.02 23.42 17.42
N GLN A 15 1.23 23.54 17.88
CA GLN A 15 2.33 22.66 17.49
C GLN A 15 2.05 21.20 17.89
N LEU A 16 1.56 20.96 19.10
CA LEU A 16 1.22 19.61 19.56
C LEU A 16 0.12 18.95 18.73
N ILE A 17 -0.89 19.72 18.32
CA ILE A 17 -1.97 19.23 17.46
C ILE A 17 -1.42 18.92 16.07
N GLU A 18 -0.62 19.82 15.48
CA GLU A 18 -0.01 19.61 14.17
C GLU A 18 0.89 18.36 14.17
N ASP A 19 1.72 18.19 15.19
CA ASP A 19 2.60 17.02 15.34
C ASP A 19 1.80 15.71 15.52
N ALA A 20 0.70 15.74 16.28
CA ALA A 20 -0.16 14.57 16.49
C ALA A 20 -0.89 14.17 15.19
N VAL A 21 -1.44 15.14 14.47
CA VAL A 21 -2.12 14.93 13.18
C VAL A 21 -1.11 14.47 12.12
N PHE A 22 0.07 15.09 12.08
CA PHE A 22 1.15 14.67 11.20
C PHE A 22 1.59 13.25 11.51
N LYS A 23 1.81 12.87 12.78
CA LYS A 23 2.15 11.48 13.13
C LYS A 23 1.03 10.49 12.78
N ALA A 24 -0.23 10.85 12.97
CA ALA A 24 -1.37 10.00 12.59
C ALA A 24 -1.46 9.79 11.07
N ASN A 25 -1.18 10.81 10.26
CA ASN A 25 -1.29 10.74 8.79
C ASN A 25 0.02 10.34 8.08
N CYS A 26 1.17 10.65 8.67
CA CYS A 26 2.51 10.36 8.16
C CYS A 26 3.12 9.10 8.77
N THR A 27 2.45 8.45 9.73
CA THR A 27 2.49 6.99 9.76
C THR A 27 1.91 6.56 8.41
N GLN A 28 2.79 6.48 7.42
CA GLN A 28 2.46 6.01 6.09
C GLN A 28 1.58 4.77 6.32
N PRO A 29 0.45 4.60 5.60
CA PRO A 29 -0.07 3.26 5.51
C PRO A 29 1.16 2.43 5.15
N ASN A 30 1.44 1.37 5.92
CA ASN A 30 2.43 0.40 5.50
C ASN A 30 1.96 -0.04 4.10
N LEU A 31 2.42 0.66 3.07
CA LEU A 31 2.55 0.18 1.72
C LEU A 31 3.71 -0.78 1.86
N GLU A 32 3.44 -1.86 2.59
CA GLU A 32 4.06 -3.14 2.38
C GLU A 32 3.78 -3.40 0.91
N TYR A 33 4.71 -2.92 0.08
CA TYR A 33 4.78 -3.26 -1.32
C TYR A 33 5.08 -4.76 -1.33
N ASN A 34 4.00 -5.53 -1.18
CA ASN A 34 4.00 -6.97 -1.10
C ASN A 34 4.21 -7.46 -2.53
N PHE A 35 5.45 -7.34 -2.98
CA PHE A 35 5.91 -7.79 -4.28
C PHE A 35 5.90 -9.31 -4.32
N ILE A 36 4.78 -9.85 -4.78
CA ILE A 36 4.57 -11.28 -4.89
C ILE A 36 5.07 -11.80 -6.23
N SER A 37 5.43 -13.08 -6.22
CA SER A 37 5.79 -13.81 -7.42
C SER A 37 4.56 -14.15 -8.26
N GLU A 38 4.77 -14.53 -9.52
CA GLU A 38 3.70 -15.01 -10.40
C GLU A 38 2.95 -16.22 -9.83
N LYS A 39 3.67 -17.10 -9.12
CA LYS A 39 3.08 -18.29 -8.49
C LYS A 39 2.13 -17.88 -7.36
N GLU A 40 2.58 -17.01 -6.47
CA GLU A 40 1.75 -16.52 -5.35
C GLU A 40 0.57 -15.70 -5.85
N LEU A 41 0.75 -14.87 -6.89
CA LEU A 41 -0.35 -14.11 -7.50
C LEU A 41 -1.41 -15.03 -8.11
N SER A 42 -0.96 -16.10 -8.78
CA SER A 42 -1.83 -17.14 -9.35
C SER A 42 -2.67 -17.82 -8.27
N GLU A 43 -2.03 -18.18 -7.15
CA GLU A 43 -2.70 -18.83 -6.01
C GLU A 43 -3.68 -17.89 -5.30
N ARG A 44 -3.30 -16.63 -5.08
CA ARG A 44 -4.14 -15.65 -4.37
C ARG A 44 -5.36 -15.18 -5.17
N ILE A 45 -5.22 -15.01 -6.49
CA ILE A 45 -6.32 -14.53 -7.37
C ILE A 45 -7.10 -15.72 -7.97
N GLY A 46 -6.57 -16.94 -7.89
CA GLY A 46 -7.20 -18.13 -8.47
C GLY A 46 -7.13 -18.18 -9.99
N ILE A 47 -6.18 -17.47 -10.59
CA ILE A 47 -6.00 -17.39 -12.06
C ILE A 47 -4.78 -18.23 -12.46
N SER A 48 -4.87 -18.96 -13.57
CA SER A 48 -3.73 -19.74 -14.08
C SER A 48 -2.54 -18.86 -14.48
N LYS A 49 -1.32 -19.40 -14.34
CA LYS A 49 -0.08 -18.73 -14.78
C LYS A 49 -0.12 -18.32 -16.26
N VAL A 50 -0.74 -19.14 -17.12
CA VAL A 50 -0.90 -18.86 -18.54
C VAL A 50 -1.75 -17.61 -18.76
N THR A 51 -2.83 -17.46 -18.00
CA THR A 51 -3.69 -16.27 -18.06
C THR A 51 -2.96 -15.03 -17.54
N LEU A 52 -2.17 -15.13 -16.46
CA LEU A 52 -1.34 -14.03 -15.96
C LEU A 52 -0.32 -13.57 -17.01
N HIS A 53 0.37 -14.50 -17.66
CA HIS A 53 1.27 -14.17 -18.77
C HIS A 53 0.55 -13.46 -19.92
N LYS A 54 -0.66 -13.91 -20.29
CA LYS A 54 -1.49 -13.26 -21.32
C LYS A 54 -1.87 -11.85 -20.90
N TYR A 55 -2.31 -11.65 -19.66
CA TYR A 55 -2.68 -10.33 -19.14
C TYR A 55 -1.50 -9.37 -19.09
N ARG A 56 -0.32 -9.85 -18.70
CA ARG A 56 0.93 -9.08 -18.77
C ARG A 56 1.26 -8.66 -20.20
N LYS A 57 1.21 -9.60 -21.16
CA LYS A 57 1.47 -9.31 -22.58
C LYS A 57 0.45 -8.33 -23.18
N GLN A 58 -0.79 -8.37 -22.70
CA GLN A 58 -1.86 -7.45 -23.09
C GLN A 58 -1.83 -6.11 -22.33
N GLY A 59 -0.90 -5.90 -21.39
CA GLY A 59 -0.85 -4.69 -20.57
C GLY A 59 -2.04 -4.51 -19.63
N LYS A 60 -2.75 -5.60 -19.28
CA LYS A 60 -3.94 -5.55 -18.41
C LYS A 60 -3.60 -5.52 -16.92
N ILE A 61 -2.44 -6.04 -16.55
CA ILE A 61 -1.96 -6.06 -15.17
C ILE A 61 -0.62 -5.32 -15.08
N PRO A 62 -0.42 -4.49 -14.05
CA PRO A 62 0.86 -3.86 -13.78
C PRO A 62 1.87 -4.91 -13.33
N PHE A 63 3.14 -4.71 -13.68
CA PHE A 63 4.22 -5.58 -13.27
C PHE A 63 5.51 -4.78 -13.10
N SER A 64 6.32 -5.18 -12.13
CA SER A 64 7.63 -4.59 -11.87
C SER A 64 8.71 -5.58 -12.23
N LYS A 65 9.70 -5.14 -13.02
CA LYS A 65 10.85 -5.95 -13.39
C LYS A 65 12.02 -5.60 -12.46
N VAL A 66 12.38 -6.55 -11.60
CA VAL A 66 13.54 -6.43 -10.70
C VAL A 66 14.64 -7.33 -11.28
N GLY A 67 15.52 -6.72 -12.08
CA GLY A 67 16.55 -7.44 -12.82
C GLY A 67 15.98 -8.37 -13.89
N ARG A 68 16.11 -9.68 -13.69
CA ARG A 68 15.53 -10.72 -14.58
C ARG A 68 14.19 -11.26 -14.09
N THR A 69 13.79 -10.92 -12.87
CA THR A 69 12.60 -11.47 -12.22
C THR A 69 11.44 -10.49 -12.32
N ILE A 70 10.25 -11.02 -12.55
CA ILE A 70 9.01 -10.24 -12.59
C ILE A 70 8.32 -10.38 -11.24
N ARG A 71 7.93 -9.24 -10.68
CA ARG A 71 7.20 -9.12 -9.42
C ARG A 71 5.92 -8.33 -9.65
N TYR A 72 4.94 -8.61 -8.82
CA TYR A 72 3.62 -7.99 -8.91
C TYR A 72 3.27 -7.37 -7.57
N ASP A 73 2.74 -6.16 -7.60
CA ASP A 73 2.05 -5.61 -6.44
C ASP A 73 0.62 -6.16 -6.42
N TYR A 74 0.27 -6.89 -5.36
CA TYR A 74 -1.04 -7.50 -5.22
C TYR A 74 -2.18 -6.47 -5.27
N ASN A 75 -2.03 -5.34 -4.58
CA ASN A 75 -3.07 -4.32 -4.48
C ASN A 75 -3.29 -3.62 -5.81
N GLU A 76 -2.20 -3.31 -6.51
CA GLU A 76 -2.25 -2.66 -7.82
C GLU A 76 -2.91 -3.58 -8.86
N VAL A 77 -2.51 -4.86 -8.88
CA VAL A 77 -3.12 -5.87 -9.78
C VAL A 77 -4.60 -6.05 -9.46
N LEU A 78 -4.99 -6.16 -8.20
CA LEU A 78 -6.39 -6.29 -7.80
C LEU A 78 -7.21 -5.06 -8.21
N GLY A 79 -6.65 -3.85 -8.08
CA GLY A 79 -7.26 -2.62 -8.54
C GLY A 79 -7.58 -2.68 -10.03
N THR A 80 -6.57 -2.98 -10.87
CA THR A 80 -6.75 -3.06 -12.33
C THR A 80 -7.73 -4.13 -12.80
N LEU A 81 -7.81 -5.26 -12.07
CA LEU A 81 -8.76 -6.34 -12.37
C LEU A 81 -10.21 -5.95 -12.05
N LYS A 82 -10.44 -5.20 -10.96
CA LYS A 82 -11.79 -4.77 -10.54
C LYS A 82 -12.45 -3.78 -11.50
N TYR A 83 -11.68 -2.92 -12.18
CA TYR A 83 -12.23 -1.93 -13.11
C TYR A 83 -12.73 -2.48 -14.46
N LYS A 84 -12.71 -3.81 -14.67
CA LYS A 84 -13.08 -4.45 -15.95
C LYS A 84 -14.19 -5.51 -15.86
N GLN A 85 -14.93 -5.59 -14.76
CA GLN A 85 -16.18 -6.38 -14.71
C GLN A 85 -17.37 -5.56 -15.20
#